data_AF-A0A9D8G8V1-F1
#
_entry.id   AF-A0A9D8G8V1-F1
#
_cell.length_a   1.000
_cell.length_b   1.000
_cell.length_c   1.000
_cell.angle_alpha   90.00
_cell.angle_beta   90.00
_cell.angle_gamma   90.00
#
_symmetry.space_group_name_H-M   'P 1'
#
loop_
_entity.id
_entity.type
_entity.pdbx_description
1 polymer ?
#
loop_
_entity_poly.entity_id
_entity_poly.type
_entity_poly.pdbx_seq_one_letter_code
_entity_poly.pdbx_strand_id
1 'polypeptide(L)'
;AAFGIPMAHDDDPDRAVRASIAMIKTLRQWNEKRLAEGKHPFDIGIGLNFDTVISGNIGSKKRMDYTVIGDGVNLASRLESACKGYGSKILISELTYKLLRGTYFAREIDLVVVKGKTEPVAVYEILDFHTETSYHHMAEALRTFRLALGIYRSGKLSDAKQGFADALEMNPDDKAAKLYIDRCKFSLKSRTPIAGTAFR
;
A
#
# COMPACT_ATOMS: atom_id res chain seq x y z
N ALA A 1 0.05 12.40 -9.83
CA ALA A 1 -1.04 13.38 -9.63
C ALA A 1 -0.78 14.11 -8.31
N ALA A 2 -1.22 15.35 -8.18
CA ALA A 2 -1.17 16.10 -6.93
C ALA A 2 -2.59 16.52 -6.54
N PHE A 3 -2.88 16.44 -5.24
CA PHE A 3 -4.12 16.92 -4.63
C PHE A 3 -3.73 18.03 -3.67
N GLY A 4 -4.54 19.09 -3.59
CA GLY A 4 -4.25 20.26 -2.77
C GLY A 4 -3.35 21.33 -3.40
N ILE A 5 -3.09 21.22 -4.71
CA ILE A 5 -2.35 22.22 -5.47
C ILE A 5 -3.18 22.63 -6.69
N PRO A 6 -3.36 23.94 -6.97
CA PRO A 6 -2.84 25.10 -6.23
C PRO A 6 -3.65 25.46 -4.97
N MET A 7 -4.85 24.90 -4.81
CA MET A 7 -5.72 25.11 -3.65
C MET A 7 -5.84 23.84 -2.83
N ALA A 8 -5.47 23.95 -1.56
CA ALA A 8 -5.61 22.91 -0.56
C ALA A 8 -7.06 22.82 -0.07
N HIS A 9 -7.51 21.59 0.16
CA HIS A 9 -8.77 21.25 0.77
C HIS A 9 -8.49 20.25 1.90
N ASP A 10 -9.28 20.39 2.94
CA ASP A 10 -9.25 19.55 4.13
C ASP A 10 -9.43 18.05 3.87
N ASP A 11 -10.06 17.67 2.76
CA ASP A 11 -10.36 16.29 2.37
C ASP A 11 -9.47 15.78 1.21
N ASP A 12 -8.39 16.50 0.87
CA ASP A 12 -7.47 16.09 -0.21
C ASP A 12 -6.87 14.67 -0.02
N PRO A 13 -6.51 14.22 1.19
CA PRO A 13 -6.10 12.83 1.42
C PRO A 13 -7.18 11.82 0.96
N ASP A 14 -8.44 12.05 1.37
CA ASP A 14 -9.55 11.21 0.99
C ASP A 14 -9.83 11.27 -0.52
N ARG A 15 -9.70 12.44 -1.16
CA ARG A 15 -9.83 12.61 -2.62
C ARG A 15 -8.78 11.78 -3.36
N ALA A 16 -7.54 11.80 -2.89
CA ALA A 16 -6.45 11.01 -3.48
C ALA A 16 -6.70 9.50 -3.34
N VAL A 17 -7.19 9.05 -2.17
CA VAL A 17 -7.54 7.65 -1.96
C VAL A 17 -8.72 7.22 -2.84
N ARG A 18 -9.81 8.00 -2.89
CA ARG A 18 -10.99 7.72 -3.74
C ARG A 18 -10.62 7.66 -5.22
N ALA A 19 -9.79 8.59 -5.69
CA ALA A 19 -9.29 8.57 -7.07
C ALA A 19 -8.48 7.29 -7.35
N SER A 20 -7.62 6.89 -6.41
CA SER A 20 -6.80 5.68 -6.54
C SER A 20 -7.67 4.41 -6.59
N ILE A 21 -8.68 4.32 -5.73
CA ILE A 21 -9.67 3.23 -5.75
C ILE A 21 -10.38 3.18 -7.12
N ALA A 22 -10.84 4.34 -7.62
CA ALA A 22 -11.52 4.44 -8.91
C ALA A 22 -10.60 4.00 -10.07
N MET A 23 -9.31 4.37 -10.03
CA MET A 23 -8.32 3.93 -11.02
C MET A 23 -8.19 2.41 -11.05
N ILE A 24 -8.06 1.74 -9.89
CA ILE A 24 -7.96 0.28 -9.84
C ILE A 24 -9.24 -0.40 -10.33
N LYS A 25 -10.42 0.08 -9.93
CA LYS A 25 -11.71 -0.46 -10.41
C LYS A 25 -11.87 -0.31 -11.92
N THR A 26 -11.53 0.86 -12.46
CA THR A 26 -11.62 1.14 -13.90
C THR A 26 -10.63 0.28 -14.69
N LEU A 27 -9.41 0.10 -14.17
CA LEU A 27 -8.41 -0.76 -14.80
C LEU A 27 -8.86 -2.21 -14.87
N ARG A 28 -9.51 -2.74 -13.81
CA ARG A 28 -10.08 -4.09 -13.80
C ARG A 28 -11.12 -4.29 -14.91
N GLN A 29 -12.08 -3.37 -15.02
CA GLN A 29 -13.09 -3.40 -16.08
C GLN A 29 -12.48 -3.30 -17.47
N TRP A 30 -11.43 -2.49 -17.64
CA TRP A 30 -10.73 -2.39 -18.91
C TRP A 30 -9.97 -3.68 -19.24
N ASN A 31 -9.34 -4.31 -18.25
CA ASN A 31 -8.63 -5.58 -18.41
C ASN A 31 -9.57 -6.72 -18.80
N GLU A 32 -10.80 -6.77 -18.30
CA GLU A 32 -11.80 -7.74 -18.74
C GLU A 32 -12.03 -7.68 -20.25
N LYS A 33 -12.19 -6.47 -20.80
CA LYS A 33 -12.31 -6.24 -22.25
C LYS A 33 -11.06 -6.69 -23.00
N ARG A 34 -9.88 -6.35 -22.47
CA ARG A 34 -8.59 -6.75 -23.09
C ARG A 34 -8.43 -8.26 -23.15
N LEU A 35 -8.78 -8.97 -22.08
CA LEU A 35 -8.71 -10.42 -22.03
C LEU A 35 -9.68 -11.06 -23.03
N ALA A 36 -10.90 -10.52 -23.17
CA ALA A 36 -11.86 -10.96 -24.17
C ALA A 36 -11.34 -10.75 -25.62
N GLU A 37 -10.50 -9.75 -25.84
CA GLU A 37 -9.82 -9.48 -27.11
C GLU A 37 -8.51 -10.27 -27.29
N GLY A 38 -8.18 -11.20 -26.39
CA GLY A 38 -6.93 -11.98 -26.44
C GLY A 38 -5.66 -11.15 -26.13
N LYS A 39 -5.80 -9.99 -25.52
CA LYS A 39 -4.69 -9.09 -25.16
C LYS A 39 -4.28 -9.27 -23.70
N HIS A 40 -3.00 -9.01 -23.43
CA HIS A 40 -2.50 -9.04 -22.05
C HIS A 40 -3.14 -7.94 -21.17
N PRO A 41 -3.47 -8.25 -19.92
CA PRO A 41 -3.95 -7.28 -18.94
C PRO A 41 -2.80 -6.39 -18.46
N PHE A 42 -3.14 -5.18 -18.01
CA PHE A 42 -2.21 -4.28 -17.35
C PHE A 42 -2.33 -4.38 -15.84
N ASP A 43 -1.23 -4.13 -15.15
CA ASP A 43 -1.20 -4.07 -13.70
C ASP A 43 -0.50 -2.79 -13.23
N ILE A 44 -1.04 -2.15 -12.20
CA ILE A 44 -0.49 -0.91 -11.64
C ILE A 44 -0.42 -0.99 -10.11
N GLY A 45 0.57 -0.32 -9.54
CA GLY A 45 0.65 0.05 -8.13
C GLY A 45 0.41 1.55 -7.97
N ILE A 46 -0.09 1.97 -6.82
CA ILE A 46 -0.30 3.38 -6.49
C ILE A 46 0.25 3.64 -5.09
N GLY A 47 1.20 4.55 -4.99
CA GLY A 47 1.76 5.03 -3.73
C GLY A 47 1.24 6.43 -3.40
N LEU A 48 0.68 6.63 -2.21
CA LEU A 48 0.20 7.94 -1.74
C LEU A 48 0.97 8.38 -0.50
N ASN A 49 1.41 9.63 -0.53
CA ASN A 49 1.98 10.29 0.63
C ASN A 49 1.40 11.70 0.74
N PHE A 50 1.16 12.15 1.98
CA PHE A 50 0.77 13.51 2.29
C PHE A 50 2.01 14.20 2.88
N ASP A 51 2.35 15.37 2.35
CA ASP A 51 3.48 16.15 2.87
C ASP A 51 3.37 17.61 2.46
N THR A 52 4.16 18.44 3.13
CA THR A 52 4.40 19.81 2.69
C THR A 52 5.41 19.79 1.53
N VAL A 53 5.05 20.41 0.42
CA VAL A 53 5.84 20.42 -0.81
C VAL A 53 5.92 21.82 -1.39
N ILE A 54 6.97 22.08 -2.17
CA ILE A 54 7.10 23.32 -2.94
C ILE A 54 6.59 23.07 -4.35
N SER A 55 5.59 23.84 -4.79
CA SER A 55 5.04 23.77 -6.15
C SER A 55 5.28 25.07 -6.90
N GLY A 56 5.70 24.99 -8.17
CA GLY A 56 5.90 26.17 -9.00
C GLY A 56 6.31 25.85 -10.42
N ASN A 57 6.39 26.90 -11.25
CA ASN A 57 6.97 26.81 -12.59
C ASN A 57 8.48 26.69 -12.46
N ILE A 58 9.04 25.52 -12.75
CA ILE A 58 10.47 25.25 -12.66
C ILE A 58 10.98 24.87 -14.04
N GLY A 59 12.02 25.55 -14.50
CA GLY A 59 12.62 25.29 -15.81
C GLY A 59 13.35 26.50 -16.38
N SER A 60 13.81 26.38 -17.62
CA SER A 60 14.48 27.47 -18.34
C SER A 60 13.46 28.39 -19.00
N LYS A 61 13.88 29.60 -19.44
CA LYS A 61 13.02 30.51 -20.22
C LYS A 61 12.35 29.87 -21.45
N LYS A 62 12.88 28.74 -21.96
CA LYS A 62 12.36 28.02 -23.14
C LYS A 62 11.47 26.81 -22.81
N ARG A 63 11.48 26.31 -21.57
CA ARG A 63 10.59 25.24 -21.07
C ARG A 63 10.40 25.42 -19.57
N MET A 64 9.19 25.74 -19.16
CA MET A 64 8.78 25.73 -17.76
C MET A 64 7.80 24.59 -17.56
N ASP A 65 8.10 23.70 -16.63
CA ASP A 65 7.19 22.66 -16.18
C ASP A 65 6.66 23.03 -14.80
N TYR A 66 5.34 22.96 -14.61
CA TYR A 66 4.78 23.07 -13.28
C TYR A 66 5.07 21.77 -12.52
N THR A 67 5.94 21.84 -11.52
CA THR A 67 6.41 20.65 -10.80
C THR A 67 6.28 20.83 -9.29
N VAL A 68 6.33 19.71 -8.60
CA VAL A 68 6.25 19.60 -7.15
C VAL A 68 7.56 18.98 -6.65
N ILE A 69 8.25 19.67 -5.75
CA ILE A 69 9.53 19.23 -5.17
C ILE A 69 9.37 19.11 -3.66
N GLY A 70 9.78 17.97 -3.12
CA GLY A 70 9.84 17.72 -1.67
C GLY A 70 10.15 16.26 -1.37
N ASP A 71 10.70 15.98 -0.19
CA ASP A 71 11.02 14.62 0.26
C ASP A 71 9.78 13.71 0.28
N GLY A 72 8.61 14.29 0.53
CA GLY A 72 7.33 13.59 0.47
C GLY A 72 6.98 13.00 -0.90
N VAL A 73 7.46 13.60 -2.00
CA VAL A 73 7.26 13.08 -3.36
C VAL A 73 8.05 11.78 -3.56
N ASN A 74 9.27 11.73 -3.01
CA ASN A 74 10.11 10.53 -3.07
C ASN A 74 9.50 9.37 -2.28
N LEU A 75 8.86 9.64 -1.14
CA LEU A 75 8.17 8.60 -0.36
C LEU A 75 6.97 8.02 -1.14
N ALA A 76 6.16 8.85 -1.81
CA ALA A 76 5.06 8.37 -2.65
C ALA A 76 5.55 7.42 -3.76
N SER A 77 6.65 7.76 -4.44
CA SER A 77 7.25 6.89 -5.47
C SER A 77 7.76 5.56 -4.89
N ARG A 78 8.36 5.58 -3.69
CA ARG A 78 8.81 4.34 -3.03
C ARG A 78 7.65 3.44 -2.63
N LEU A 79 6.55 4.03 -2.13
CA LEU A 79 5.32 3.29 -1.80
C LEU A 79 4.72 2.65 -3.06
N GLU A 80 4.73 3.35 -4.19
CA GLU A 80 4.30 2.78 -5.47
C GLU A 80 5.15 1.56 -5.84
N SER A 81 6.47 1.70 -5.81
CA SER A 81 7.38 0.60 -6.17
C SER A 81 7.27 -0.58 -5.19
N ALA A 82 6.97 -0.32 -3.92
CA ALA A 82 6.77 -1.32 -2.88
C ALA A 82 5.49 -2.14 -3.06
N CYS A 83 4.48 -1.62 -3.76
CA CYS A 83 3.21 -2.31 -4.01
C CYS A 83 3.46 -3.73 -4.56
N LYS A 84 4.38 -3.88 -5.51
CA LYS A 84 4.73 -5.18 -6.10
C LYS A 84 5.28 -6.16 -5.06
N GLY A 85 6.15 -5.71 -4.16
CA GLY A 85 6.78 -6.55 -3.15
C GLY A 85 5.79 -7.08 -2.12
N TYR A 86 4.81 -6.27 -1.74
CA TYR A 86 3.73 -6.65 -0.82
C TYR A 86 2.54 -7.35 -1.51
N GLY A 87 2.50 -7.32 -2.84
CA GLY A 87 1.35 -7.79 -3.62
C GLY A 87 0.13 -6.87 -3.51
N SER A 88 0.34 -5.64 -3.04
CA SER A 88 -0.68 -4.62 -2.85
C SER A 88 -0.94 -3.80 -4.12
N LYS A 89 -2.07 -3.08 -4.15
CA LYS A 89 -2.38 -2.14 -5.26
C LYS A 89 -2.29 -0.68 -4.87
N ILE A 90 -2.64 -0.36 -3.62
CA ILE A 90 -2.65 1.01 -3.12
C ILE A 90 -1.95 0.99 -1.77
N LEU A 91 -0.76 1.58 -1.70
CA LEU A 91 -0.03 1.79 -0.45
C LEU A 91 -0.03 3.26 -0.08
N ILE A 92 -0.28 3.55 1.19
CA ILE A 92 -0.29 4.91 1.72
C ILE A 92 0.61 5.01 2.95
N SER A 93 1.21 6.18 3.14
CA SER A 93 1.99 6.46 4.35
C SER A 93 1.10 6.49 5.61
N GLU A 94 1.71 6.26 6.78
CA GLU A 94 1.04 6.45 8.07
C GLU A 94 0.43 7.86 8.23
N LEU A 95 1.12 8.90 7.76
CA LEU A 95 0.59 10.27 7.84
C LEU A 95 -0.66 10.42 6.98
N THR A 96 -0.63 9.92 5.75
CA THR A 96 -1.82 9.91 4.88
C THR A 96 -2.97 9.17 5.54
N TYR A 97 -2.71 7.98 6.10
CA TYR A 97 -3.73 7.18 6.78
C TYR A 97 -4.37 7.94 7.97
N LYS A 98 -3.56 8.61 8.80
CA LYS A 98 -4.04 9.38 9.96
C LYS A 98 -4.89 10.60 9.56
N LEU A 99 -4.70 11.13 8.36
CA LEU A 99 -5.43 12.30 7.85
C LEU A 99 -6.73 11.94 7.14
N LEU A 100 -7.00 10.65 6.89
CA LEU A 100 -8.26 10.21 6.28
C LEU A 100 -9.43 10.51 7.21
N ARG A 101 -10.50 11.08 6.66
CA ARG A 101 -11.75 11.37 7.39
C ARG A 101 -12.81 10.31 7.14
N GLY A 102 -12.76 9.65 5.99
CA GLY A 102 -13.64 8.55 5.62
C GLY A 102 -13.29 7.23 6.31
N THR A 103 -14.24 6.30 6.27
CA THR A 103 -14.00 4.92 6.67
C THR A 103 -13.55 4.12 5.45
N TYR A 104 -12.39 3.49 5.56
CA TYR A 104 -11.78 2.69 4.50
C TYR A 104 -11.42 1.31 5.04
N PHE A 105 -11.57 0.29 4.20
CA PHE A 105 -10.94 -0.99 4.46
C PHE A 105 -9.44 -0.86 4.26
N ALA A 106 -8.72 -0.86 5.36
CA ALA A 106 -7.28 -0.71 5.37
C ALA A 106 -6.62 -1.73 6.30
N ARG A 107 -5.38 -2.08 6.01
CA ARG A 107 -4.49 -2.80 6.94
C ARG A 107 -3.13 -2.17 7.00
N GLU A 108 -2.51 -2.24 8.17
CA GLU A 108 -1.08 -2.02 8.27
C GLU A 108 -0.36 -3.18 7.59
N ILE A 109 0.48 -2.87 6.61
CA ILE A 109 1.17 -3.88 5.80
C ILE A 109 2.58 -4.17 6.30
N ASP A 110 3.29 -3.15 6.80
CA ASP A 110 4.64 -3.28 7.33
C ASP A 110 5.09 -2.02 8.08
N LEU A 111 6.22 -2.14 8.80
CA LEU A 111 7.01 -1.02 9.30
C LEU A 111 8.24 -0.86 8.42
N VAL A 112 8.40 0.33 7.85
CA VAL A 112 9.46 0.60 6.88
C VAL A 112 10.38 1.73 7.33
N VAL A 113 11.68 1.54 7.13
CA VAL A 113 12.66 2.60 7.40
C VAL A 113 12.82 3.42 6.13
N VAL A 114 12.51 4.72 6.22
CA VAL A 114 12.72 5.67 5.13
C VAL A 114 14.15 6.19 5.22
N LYS A 115 14.86 6.25 4.09
CA LYS A 115 16.20 6.85 4.02
C LYS A 115 16.22 8.22 4.69
N GLY A 116 17.10 8.37 5.69
CA GLY A 116 17.27 9.63 6.44
C GLY A 116 16.43 9.73 7.72
N LYS A 117 15.53 8.77 8.01
CA LYS A 117 14.80 8.67 9.28
C LYS A 117 15.29 7.46 10.07
N THR A 118 15.46 7.64 11.38
CA THR A 118 15.84 6.56 12.31
C THR A 118 14.65 5.76 12.79
N GLU A 119 13.47 6.38 12.84
CA GLU A 119 12.23 5.72 13.26
C GLU A 119 11.53 5.07 12.06
N PRO A 120 11.12 3.79 12.16
CA PRO A 120 10.32 3.15 11.14
C PRO A 120 8.91 3.77 11.12
N VAL A 121 8.37 3.95 9.93
CA VAL A 121 7.00 4.45 9.72
C VAL A 121 6.10 3.31 9.31
N ALA A 122 4.84 3.33 9.74
CA ALA A 122 3.87 2.37 9.27
C ALA A 122 3.47 2.65 7.82
N VAL A 123 3.21 1.58 7.07
CA VAL A 123 2.61 1.64 5.74
C VAL A 123 1.27 0.93 5.79
N TYR A 124 0.28 1.52 5.16
CA TYR A 124 -1.06 0.97 5.09
C TYR A 124 -1.44 0.62 3.66
N GLU A 125 -2.12 -0.50 3.49
CA GLU A 125 -2.77 -0.86 2.24
C GLU A 125 -4.26 -0.47 2.31
N ILE A 126 -4.77 0.14 1.24
CA ILE A 126 -6.21 0.40 1.04
C ILE A 126 -6.81 -0.71 0.18
N LEU A 127 -7.98 -1.23 0.56
CA LEU A 127 -8.62 -2.40 -0.07
C LEU A 127 -10.02 -2.12 -0.64
N ASP A 128 -10.57 -0.91 -0.52
CA ASP A 128 -11.92 -0.53 -0.98
C ASP A 128 -12.17 -0.64 -2.51
N PHE A 129 -11.14 -1.05 -3.27
CA PHE A 129 -11.30 -1.49 -4.65
C PHE A 129 -11.86 -2.92 -4.79
N HIS A 130 -11.86 -3.70 -3.72
CA HIS A 130 -12.49 -5.00 -3.64
C HIS A 130 -14.00 -4.89 -3.39
N THR A 131 -14.72 -5.88 -3.91
CA THR A 131 -16.11 -6.22 -3.60
C THR A 131 -16.13 -7.51 -2.77
N GLU A 132 -17.28 -7.82 -2.15
CA GLU A 132 -17.48 -9.09 -1.42
C GLU A 132 -17.14 -10.31 -2.28
N THR A 133 -17.39 -10.25 -3.59
CA THR A 133 -17.06 -11.34 -4.54
C THR A 133 -15.56 -11.48 -4.83
N SER A 134 -14.79 -10.41 -4.68
CA SER A 134 -13.34 -10.41 -4.97
C SER A 134 -12.48 -10.54 -3.72
N TYR A 135 -13.08 -10.37 -2.54
CA TYR A 135 -12.46 -10.50 -1.23
C TYR A 135 -13.55 -10.83 -0.21
N HIS A 136 -13.79 -12.12 -0.02
CA HIS A 136 -14.79 -12.61 0.93
C HIS A 136 -14.38 -12.33 2.38
N HIS A 137 -15.35 -12.02 3.24
CA HIS A 137 -15.13 -11.84 4.68
C HIS A 137 -14.02 -10.84 5.02
N MET A 138 -13.86 -9.80 4.19
CA MET A 138 -12.70 -8.88 4.25
C MET A 138 -12.48 -8.31 5.65
N ALA A 139 -13.54 -7.87 6.35
CA ALA A 139 -13.42 -7.33 7.70
C ALA A 139 -12.77 -8.32 8.68
N GLU A 140 -13.14 -9.60 8.61
CA GLU A 140 -12.60 -10.65 9.46
C GLU A 140 -11.17 -11.01 9.05
N ALA A 141 -10.90 -11.15 7.75
CA ALA A 141 -9.57 -11.44 7.23
C ALA A 141 -8.56 -10.36 7.64
N LEU A 142 -8.93 -9.07 7.56
CA LEU A 142 -8.07 -7.96 7.97
C LEU A 142 -7.83 -7.95 9.49
N ARG A 143 -8.86 -8.29 10.29
CA ARG A 143 -8.70 -8.45 11.75
C ARG A 143 -7.73 -9.58 12.08
N THR A 144 -7.88 -10.73 11.45
CA THR A 144 -7.00 -11.90 11.64
C THR A 144 -5.57 -11.59 11.20
N PHE A 145 -5.40 -10.94 10.05
CA PHE A 145 -4.10 -10.46 9.57
C PHE A 145 -3.43 -9.53 10.58
N ARG A 146 -4.16 -8.55 11.14
CA ARG A 146 -3.64 -7.60 12.14
C ARG A 146 -3.15 -8.32 13.40
N LEU A 147 -3.91 -9.31 13.88
CA LEU A 147 -3.51 -10.12 15.05
C LEU A 147 -2.24 -10.92 14.74
N ALA A 148 -2.19 -11.58 13.58
CA ALA A 148 -1.02 -12.33 13.13
C ALA A 148 0.22 -11.44 12.99
N LEU A 149 0.08 -10.20 12.50
CA LEU A 149 1.16 -9.22 12.42
C LEU A 149 1.69 -8.81 13.80
N GLY A 150 0.82 -8.69 14.81
CA GLY A 150 1.24 -8.46 16.20
C GLY A 150 2.04 -9.63 16.77
N ILE A 151 1.58 -10.86 16.53
CA ILE A 151 2.27 -12.10 16.94
C ILE A 151 3.62 -12.22 16.23
N TYR A 152 3.66 -11.91 14.93
CA TYR A 152 4.87 -11.88 14.12
C TYR A 152 5.91 -10.96 14.77
N ARG A 153 5.53 -9.73 15.11
CA ARG A 153 6.43 -8.76 15.76
C ARG A 153 6.93 -9.19 17.14
N SER A 154 6.18 -10.03 17.84
CA SER A 154 6.63 -10.63 19.12
C SER A 154 7.64 -11.77 18.96
N GLY A 155 7.96 -12.18 17.73
CA GLY A 155 8.92 -13.24 17.43
C GLY A 155 8.34 -14.67 17.49
N LYS A 156 7.04 -14.83 17.80
CA LYS A 156 6.35 -16.13 17.82
C LYS A 156 5.99 -16.58 16.40
N LEU A 157 7.01 -16.96 15.63
CA LEU A 157 6.89 -17.19 14.19
C LEU A 157 5.94 -18.33 13.79
N SER A 158 5.86 -19.41 14.57
CA SER A 158 4.96 -20.52 14.29
C SER A 158 3.49 -20.09 14.41
N ASP A 159 3.17 -19.38 15.50
CA ASP A 159 1.82 -18.87 15.77
C ASP A 159 1.43 -17.79 14.75
N ALA A 160 2.38 -16.91 14.40
CA ALA A 160 2.18 -15.89 13.36
C ALA A 160 1.89 -16.54 12.01
N LYS A 161 2.66 -17.57 11.62
CA LYS A 161 2.45 -18.32 10.37
C LYS A 161 1.04 -18.91 10.33
N GLN A 162 0.55 -19.46 11.44
CA GLN A 162 -0.81 -19.99 11.53
C GLN A 162 -1.84 -18.87 11.37
N GLY A 163 -1.72 -17.76 12.10
CA GLY A 163 -2.66 -16.65 11.97
C GLY A 163 -2.72 -16.05 10.55
N PHE A 164 -1.60 -15.98 9.83
CA PHE A 164 -1.61 -15.58 8.42
C PHE A 164 -2.25 -16.64 7.51
N ALA A 165 -2.10 -17.93 7.83
CA ALA A 165 -2.79 -19.00 7.11
C ALA A 165 -4.31 -18.91 7.31
N ASP A 166 -4.77 -18.65 8.53
CA ASP A 166 -6.19 -18.46 8.83
C ASP A 166 -6.80 -17.28 8.06
N ALA A 167 -6.06 -16.17 7.94
CA ALA A 167 -6.48 -15.04 7.09
C ALA A 167 -6.52 -15.42 5.60
N LEU A 168 -5.63 -16.31 5.15
CA LEU A 168 -5.55 -16.79 3.78
C LEU A 168 -6.67 -17.79 3.44
N GLU A 169 -7.19 -18.54 4.42
CA GLU A 169 -8.38 -19.39 4.21
C GLU A 169 -9.61 -18.56 3.85
N MET A 170 -9.74 -17.35 4.41
CA MET A 170 -10.82 -16.42 4.09
C MET A 170 -10.65 -15.77 2.72
N ASN A 171 -9.40 -15.50 2.31
CA ASN A 171 -9.09 -15.01 0.98
C ASN A 171 -7.81 -15.68 0.41
N PRO A 172 -7.96 -16.77 -0.38
CA PRO A 172 -6.84 -17.52 -0.92
C PRO A 172 -5.91 -16.71 -1.85
N ASP A 173 -6.36 -15.57 -2.36
CA ASP A 173 -5.58 -14.71 -3.25
C ASP A 173 -4.83 -13.57 -2.54
N ASP A 174 -4.93 -13.49 -1.20
CA ASP A 174 -4.22 -12.47 -0.43
C ASP A 174 -2.70 -12.70 -0.46
N LYS A 175 -2.04 -11.91 -1.32
CA LYS A 175 -0.59 -11.97 -1.54
C LYS A 175 0.21 -11.52 -0.32
N ALA A 176 -0.32 -10.63 0.51
CA ALA A 176 0.39 -10.18 1.69
C ALA A 176 0.42 -11.27 2.77
N ALA A 177 -0.70 -11.97 2.97
CA ALA A 177 -0.73 -13.12 3.87
C ALA A 177 0.26 -14.20 3.43
N LYS A 178 0.29 -14.55 2.13
CA LYS A 178 1.30 -15.47 1.56
C LYS A 178 2.73 -15.01 1.82
N LEU A 179 3.03 -13.73 1.56
CA LEU A 179 4.35 -13.15 1.82
C LEU A 179 4.77 -13.34 3.27
N TYR A 180 3.88 -13.06 4.23
CA TYR A 180 4.21 -13.20 5.64
C TYR A 180 4.36 -14.65 6.10
N ILE A 181 3.59 -15.59 5.55
CA ILE A 181 3.80 -17.03 5.75
C ILE A 181 5.20 -17.43 5.30
N ASP A 182 5.63 -16.97 4.11
CA ASP A 182 6.94 -17.29 3.57
C ASP A 182 8.07 -16.64 4.36
N ARG A 183 7.89 -15.40 4.83
CA ARG A 183 8.80 -14.76 5.79
C ARG A 183 8.95 -15.57 7.08
N CYS A 184 7.84 -16.05 7.66
CA CYS A 184 7.87 -16.89 8.86
C CYS A 184 8.64 -18.20 8.60
N LYS A 185 8.34 -18.90 7.50
CA LYS A 185 9.04 -20.14 7.12
C LYS A 185 10.54 -19.91 6.95
N PHE A 186 10.92 -18.82 6.28
CA PHE A 186 12.32 -18.47 6.08
C PHE A 186 13.04 -18.24 7.40
N SER A 187 12.51 -17.37 8.27
CA SER A 187 13.12 -17.07 9.58
C SER A 187 13.22 -18.28 10.50
N LEU A 188 12.22 -19.18 10.50
CA LEU A 188 12.27 -20.44 11.23
C LEU A 188 13.40 -21.36 10.74
N LYS A 189 13.62 -21.42 9.42
CA LYS A 189 14.67 -22.25 8.81
C LYS A 189 16.07 -21.65 9.01
N SER A 190 16.21 -20.33 8.89
CA SER A 190 17.50 -19.63 8.92
C SER A 190 17.93 -19.18 10.32
N ARG A 191 17.09 -19.36 11.35
CA ARG A 191 17.29 -18.82 12.72
C ARG A 191 17.63 -17.31 12.73
N THR A 192 17.18 -16.58 11.72
CA THR A 192 17.45 -15.14 11.57
C THR A 192 16.35 -14.32 12.25
N PRO A 193 16.69 -13.30 13.06
CA PRO A 193 15.70 -12.38 13.62
C PRO A 193 14.88 -11.69 12.53
N ILE A 194 13.67 -11.26 12.89
CA ILE A 194 12.81 -10.45 12.02
C ILE A 194 13.47 -9.07 11.86
N ALA A 195 14.01 -8.76 10.69
CA ALA A 195 14.46 -7.42 10.36
C ALA A 195 13.29 -6.62 9.73
N GLY A 196 13.16 -5.34 10.08
CA GLY A 196 12.21 -4.44 9.41
C GLY A 196 12.56 -4.29 7.91
N THR A 197 11.55 -4.08 7.07
CA THR A 197 11.77 -3.89 5.63
C THR A 197 12.32 -2.48 5.39
N ALA A 198 13.55 -2.37 4.89
CA ALA A 198 14.11 -1.07 4.51
C ALA A 198 13.66 -0.66 3.10
N PHE A 199 13.18 0.57 2.93
CA PHE A 199 13.07 1.16 1.59
C PHE A 199 14.45 1.63 1.14
N ARG A 200 15.02 0.95 0.13
CA ARG A 200 16.24 1.40 -0.54
C ARG A 200 15.93 2.55 -1.49
#